data_AF-A0A3N7E4F9-F1
#
_entry.id   AF-A0A3N7E4F9-F1
#
_cell.length_a   1.000
_cell.length_b   1.000
_cell.length_c   1.000
_cell.angle_alpha   90.00
_cell.angle_beta   90.00
_cell.angle_gamma   90.00
#
_symmetry.space_group_name_H-M   'P 1'
#
loop_
_entity.id
_entity.type
_entity.pdbx_description
1 polymer ?
#
loop_
_entity_poly.entity_id
_entity_poly.type
_entity_poly.pdbx_seq_one_letter_code
_entity_poly.pdbx_strand_id
1 'polypeptide(L)'
;MVKKLVIFVHKWLGVVLALFFLMWFASGVVLYFVPFPSLTQAERLAALPPLQLPADCCLAAPDAAQRAGLRPAGGGGEARLGMLGDAPVWRLQAAAGEGAAPRWHTVDARTGALVPPISDTQAATVAEAFSGRRAMGTEGVERDQWTVPQGLDAHRPLVKVLLDGDDGLELYVSPGATEVVRDTRRAERFWNWLGAVPHWIYPTVLRQFPQAWHHVVVWLSIPGVLLAATGVALGIWQLFLNRRRWIPYRQFWMRWHHILGLVAAVFTLTWMFSGLMSMNPFGVFTGRAADPQARTQWAGEAPRSLRGPAEAVALAAAEGIVPLELDTLRIAGQAWYRVRGRGEGGGAVQRLVRADGPEATVVRAVPDATLLAALQSLRPGMPVPSIEQITQYDGLYYARHHDASTAFHRPLPVWRAHWVGDGVTVYADPASARIVLRADATTPWQRVLYNGLHSLDFAPLLARPALRTGLVVGLSLLGVALCITSCVVAWRVLAPRRRRAARPVASAQSAEGAWTA
;
A
#
# COMPACT_ATOMS: atom_id res chain seq x y z
N MET A 1 17.24 -9.89 40.60
CA MET A 1 16.75 -8.55 40.19
C MET A 1 16.01 -8.58 38.85
N VAL A 2 16.56 -9.25 37.82
CA VAL A 2 15.96 -9.39 36.47
C VAL A 2 14.48 -9.81 36.47
N LYS A 3 14.08 -10.86 37.21
CA LYS A 3 12.66 -11.29 37.28
C LYS A 3 11.70 -10.17 37.66
N LYS A 4 12.05 -9.43 38.71
CA LYS A 4 11.19 -8.36 39.26
C LYS A 4 11.02 -7.24 38.24
N LEU A 5 12.09 -6.90 37.52
CA LEU A 5 12.07 -5.92 36.44
C LEU A 5 11.17 -6.38 35.28
N VAL A 6 11.32 -7.61 34.80
CA VAL A 6 10.49 -8.15 33.70
C VAL A 6 9.00 -8.16 34.07
N ILE A 7 8.67 -8.58 35.30
CA ILE A 7 7.30 -8.53 35.81
C ILE A 7 6.77 -7.10 35.84
N PHE A 8 7.57 -6.15 36.35
CA PHE A 8 7.19 -4.75 36.43
C PHE A 8 6.92 -4.17 35.05
N VAL A 9 7.85 -4.35 34.11
CA VAL A 9 7.74 -3.86 32.72
C VAL A 9 6.52 -4.47 32.03
N HIS A 10 6.38 -5.80 32.05
CA HIS A 10 5.23 -6.47 31.43
C HIS A 10 3.90 -5.99 32.01
N LYS A 11 3.81 -5.88 33.34
CA LYS A 11 2.60 -5.41 34.02
C LYS A 11 2.19 -4.02 33.55
N TRP A 12 3.11 -3.05 33.61
CA TRP A 12 2.75 -1.66 33.35
C TRP A 12 2.60 -1.35 31.86
N LEU A 13 3.41 -1.94 31.00
CA LEU A 13 3.18 -1.89 29.56
C LEU A 13 1.83 -2.53 29.20
N GLY A 14 1.49 -3.67 29.82
CA GLY A 14 0.21 -4.34 29.63
C GLY A 14 -0.97 -3.47 30.06
N VAL A 15 -0.88 -2.79 31.21
CA VAL A 15 -1.92 -1.87 31.68
C VAL A 15 -2.15 -0.72 30.69
N VAL A 16 -1.08 -0.11 30.19
CA VAL A 16 -1.16 1.05 29.28
C VAL A 16 -1.64 0.65 27.89
N LEU A 17 -1.15 -0.47 27.35
CA LEU A 17 -1.34 -0.84 25.95
C LEU A 17 -2.49 -1.83 25.71
N ALA A 18 -3.08 -2.44 26.74
CA ALA A 18 -4.09 -3.49 26.58
C ALA A 18 -5.28 -3.06 25.72
N LEU A 19 -5.84 -1.86 25.96
CA LEU A 19 -6.98 -1.36 25.20
C LEU A 19 -6.59 -1.03 23.75
N PHE A 20 -5.41 -0.44 23.56
CA PHE A 20 -4.87 -0.17 22.23
C PHE A 20 -4.70 -1.46 21.44
N PHE A 21 -4.12 -2.51 22.03
CA PHE A 21 -3.97 -3.81 21.34
C PHE A 21 -5.29 -4.51 21.08
N LEU A 22 -6.27 -4.38 21.98
CA LEU A 22 -7.62 -4.90 21.73
C LEU A 22 -8.23 -4.25 20.49
N MET A 23 -8.21 -2.91 20.42
CA MET A 23 -8.64 -2.15 19.25
C MET A 23 -7.85 -2.59 18.01
N TRP A 24 -6.53 -2.68 18.11
CA TRP A 24 -5.64 -2.98 16.99
C TRP A 24 -5.86 -4.38 16.39
N PHE A 25 -6.01 -5.42 17.23
CA PHE A 25 -6.33 -6.77 16.74
C PHE A 25 -7.73 -6.83 16.11
N ALA A 26 -8.73 -6.22 16.76
CA ALA A 26 -10.09 -6.20 16.24
C ALA A 26 -10.17 -5.46 14.90
N SER A 27 -9.50 -4.32 14.77
CA SER A 27 -9.46 -3.55 13.54
C SER A 27 -8.65 -4.23 12.43
N GLY A 28 -7.63 -5.02 12.78
CA GLY A 28 -6.89 -5.85 11.83
C GLY A 28 -7.77 -6.88 11.12
N VAL A 29 -8.74 -7.48 11.84
CA VAL A 29 -9.72 -8.40 11.24
C VAL A 29 -10.60 -7.67 10.23
N VAL A 30 -11.10 -6.47 10.56
CA VAL A 30 -11.92 -5.68 9.64
C VAL A 30 -11.13 -5.26 8.40
N LEU A 31 -9.91 -4.73 8.60
CA LEU A 31 -8.99 -4.34 7.51
C LEU A 31 -8.71 -5.49 6.54
N TYR A 32 -8.65 -6.74 7.03
CA TYR A 32 -8.41 -7.90 6.19
C TYR A 32 -9.49 -8.09 5.11
N PHE A 33 -10.74 -7.75 5.43
CA PHE A 33 -11.88 -7.93 4.52
C PHE A 33 -12.25 -6.66 3.76
N VAL A 34 -12.05 -5.49 4.36
CA VAL A 34 -12.36 -4.20 3.74
C VAL A 34 -11.08 -3.37 3.67
N PRO A 35 -10.38 -3.35 2.52
CA PRO A 35 -9.18 -2.55 2.36
C PRO A 35 -9.52 -1.05 2.39
N PHE A 36 -8.49 -0.24 2.58
CA PHE A 36 -8.63 1.20 2.47
C PHE A 36 -9.03 1.60 1.04
N PRO A 37 -9.97 2.54 0.84
CA PRO A 37 -10.52 2.82 -0.48
C PRO A 37 -9.45 3.18 -1.52
N SER A 38 -9.56 2.63 -2.72
CA SER A 38 -8.66 2.92 -3.82
C SER A 38 -9.30 2.68 -5.18
N LEU A 39 -9.11 3.64 -6.08
CA LEU A 39 -9.48 3.45 -7.49
C LEU A 39 -8.45 2.55 -8.17
N THR A 40 -8.87 1.36 -8.56
CA THR A 40 -8.00 0.43 -9.27
C THR A 40 -7.77 0.91 -10.70
N GLN A 41 -6.64 0.51 -11.29
CA GLN A 41 -6.34 0.78 -12.69
C GLN A 41 -7.37 0.13 -13.63
N ALA A 42 -7.91 -1.04 -13.26
CA ALA A 42 -8.93 -1.73 -14.03
C ALA A 42 -10.24 -0.94 -14.06
N GLU A 43 -10.72 -0.47 -12.89
CA GLU A 43 -11.90 0.40 -12.80
C GLU A 43 -11.70 1.69 -13.57
N ARG A 44 -10.55 2.35 -13.38
CA ARG A 44 -10.23 3.60 -14.08
C ARG A 44 -10.26 3.41 -15.60
N LEU A 45 -9.58 2.40 -16.13
CA LEU A 45 -9.56 2.12 -17.58
C LEU A 45 -10.93 1.72 -18.10
N ALA A 46 -11.71 0.94 -17.35
CA ALA A 46 -13.06 0.52 -17.76
C ALA A 46 -13.99 1.70 -18.02
N ALA A 47 -13.86 2.78 -17.23
CA ALA A 47 -14.64 4.00 -17.35
C ALA A 47 -14.13 4.98 -18.44
N LEU A 48 -12.97 4.74 -19.06
CA LEU A 48 -12.48 5.63 -20.11
C LEU A 48 -13.23 5.41 -21.43
N PRO A 49 -13.53 6.49 -22.18
CA PRO A 49 -14.01 6.38 -23.55
C PRO A 49 -12.89 5.92 -24.50
N PRO A 50 -13.22 5.33 -25.66
CA PRO A 50 -12.26 5.05 -26.70
C PRO A 50 -11.52 6.29 -27.21
N LEU A 51 -10.23 6.13 -27.51
CA LEU A 51 -9.42 7.14 -28.18
C LEU A 51 -9.89 7.29 -29.62
N GLN A 52 -10.45 8.46 -29.91
CA GLN A 52 -10.88 8.85 -31.25
C GLN A 52 -9.99 10.00 -31.71
N LEU A 53 -8.87 9.65 -32.36
CA LEU A 53 -7.85 10.61 -32.78
C LEU A 53 -7.98 10.90 -34.28
N PRO A 54 -8.02 12.17 -34.72
CA PRO A 54 -7.83 12.54 -36.11
C PRO A 54 -6.48 12.03 -36.65
N ALA A 55 -6.40 11.74 -37.95
CA ALA A 55 -5.20 11.16 -38.57
C ALA A 55 -3.95 12.07 -38.46
N ASP A 56 -4.16 13.39 -38.44
CA ASP A 56 -3.14 14.44 -38.29
C ASP A 56 -2.87 14.82 -36.82
N CYS A 57 -3.57 14.19 -35.87
CA CYS A 57 -3.28 14.30 -34.45
C CYS A 57 -2.17 13.31 -34.05
N CYS A 58 -1.44 13.46 -32.96
CA CYS A 58 -1.40 14.56 -32.02
C CYS A 58 0.07 14.99 -31.87
N LEU A 59 0.33 16.10 -31.20
CA LEU A 59 1.69 16.42 -30.79
C LEU A 59 2.22 15.30 -29.89
N ALA A 60 3.52 14.98 -30.04
CA ALA A 60 4.19 14.09 -29.11
C ALA A 60 4.23 14.74 -27.72
N ALA A 61 4.26 13.94 -26.66
CA ALA A 61 4.23 14.45 -25.28
C ALA A 61 5.32 15.49 -24.98
N PRO A 62 6.59 15.35 -25.43
CA PRO A 62 7.62 16.38 -25.22
C PRO A 62 7.28 17.71 -25.89
N ASP A 63 6.72 17.70 -27.10
CA ASP A 63 6.36 18.91 -27.83
C ASP A 63 5.16 19.60 -27.18
N ALA A 64 4.16 18.83 -26.75
CA ALA A 64 3.01 19.34 -25.99
C ALA A 64 3.46 19.97 -24.66
N ALA A 65 4.37 19.32 -23.93
CA ALA A 65 4.94 19.85 -22.69
C ALA A 65 5.69 21.16 -22.93
N GLN A 66 6.53 21.21 -23.98
CA GLN A 66 7.30 22.39 -24.34
C GLN A 66 6.39 23.57 -24.69
N ARG A 67 5.36 23.37 -25.52
CA ARG A 67 4.40 24.42 -25.89
C ARG A 67 3.59 24.92 -24.69
N ALA A 68 3.27 24.03 -23.75
CA ALA A 68 2.60 24.38 -22.51
C ALA A 68 3.53 25.04 -21.47
N GLY A 69 4.83 25.16 -21.74
CA GLY A 69 5.81 25.70 -20.79
C GLY A 69 6.07 24.80 -19.58
N LEU A 70 5.76 23.50 -19.69
CA LEU A 70 5.88 22.54 -18.60
C LEU A 70 7.27 21.88 -18.62
N ARG A 71 7.87 21.74 -17.44
CA ARG A 71 9.09 20.95 -17.24
C ARG A 71 8.71 19.55 -16.77
N PRO A 72 8.99 18.48 -17.54
CA PRO A 72 8.67 17.11 -17.12
C PRO A 72 9.31 16.74 -15.78
N ALA A 73 8.60 15.96 -14.96
CA ALA A 73 9.14 15.48 -13.68
C ALA A 73 10.15 14.31 -13.88
N GLY A 74 11.36 14.42 -13.33
CA GLY A 74 12.38 13.36 -13.43
C GLY A 74 12.78 13.03 -14.87
N GLY A 75 13.33 11.83 -15.12
CA GLY A 75 13.89 11.36 -16.41
C GLY A 75 12.91 11.18 -17.58
N GLY A 76 11.92 12.06 -17.72
CA GLY A 76 11.00 12.13 -18.86
C GLY A 76 9.56 12.55 -18.52
N GLY A 77 9.16 12.57 -17.24
CA GLY A 77 7.76 12.77 -16.81
C GLY A 77 6.84 11.62 -17.22
N GLU A 78 5.82 11.32 -16.42
CA GLU A 78 4.74 10.45 -16.89
C GLU A 78 3.80 11.25 -17.81
N ALA A 79 3.48 10.68 -18.97
CA ALA A 79 2.58 11.27 -19.95
C ALA A 79 1.52 10.25 -20.37
N ARG A 80 0.24 10.64 -20.30
CA ARG A 80 -0.91 9.80 -20.69
C ARG A 80 -1.85 10.57 -21.61
N LEU A 81 -2.04 10.08 -22.82
CA LEU A 81 -3.01 10.59 -23.79
C LEU A 81 -4.33 9.85 -23.59
N GLY A 82 -5.41 10.62 -23.46
CA GLY A 82 -6.78 10.14 -23.34
C GLY A 82 -7.75 11.14 -23.94
N MET A 83 -9.05 10.84 -23.88
CA MET A 83 -10.09 11.81 -24.23
C MET A 83 -10.55 12.59 -22.99
N LEU A 84 -10.98 13.82 -23.20
CA LEU A 84 -11.76 14.65 -22.28
C LEU A 84 -12.97 15.16 -23.06
N GLY A 85 -14.12 14.51 -22.89
CA GLY A 85 -15.21 14.63 -23.86
C GLY A 85 -14.71 14.17 -25.24
N ASP A 86 -14.90 14.99 -26.27
CA ASP A 86 -14.44 14.71 -27.63
C ASP A 86 -13.02 15.26 -27.93
N ALA A 87 -12.37 15.91 -26.96
CA ALA A 87 -11.05 16.49 -27.15
C ALA A 87 -9.94 15.51 -26.70
N PRO A 88 -8.92 15.23 -27.55
CA PRO A 88 -7.76 14.48 -27.12
C PRO A 88 -6.86 15.36 -26.24
N VAL A 89 -6.50 14.87 -25.06
CA VAL A 89 -5.68 15.60 -24.08
C VAL A 89 -4.52 14.75 -23.56
N TRP A 90 -3.37 15.40 -23.42
CA TRP A 90 -2.24 14.88 -22.66
C TRP A 90 -2.39 15.24 -21.18
N ARG A 91 -2.33 14.23 -20.32
CA ARG A 91 -2.10 14.37 -18.88
C ARG A 91 -0.62 14.19 -18.65
N LEU A 92 0.07 15.25 -18.24
CA LEU A 92 1.52 15.32 -18.08
C LEU A 92 1.88 15.58 -16.63
N GLN A 93 2.79 14.80 -16.07
CA GLN A 93 3.35 15.07 -14.76
C GLN A 93 4.57 15.99 -14.89
N ALA A 94 4.44 17.21 -14.38
CA ALA A 94 5.48 18.24 -14.41
C ALA A 94 6.12 18.43 -13.03
N ALA A 95 7.40 18.82 -13.03
CA ALA A 95 8.08 19.23 -11.81
C ALA A 95 7.38 20.44 -11.21
N ALA A 96 7.13 20.40 -9.90
CA ALA A 96 6.75 21.59 -9.15
C ALA A 96 8.01 22.33 -8.68
N GLY A 97 7.84 23.49 -8.03
CA GLY A 97 8.95 24.22 -7.41
C GLY A 97 9.80 23.35 -6.48
N GLU A 98 10.98 23.85 -6.11
CA GLU A 98 11.95 23.09 -5.30
C GLU A 98 11.30 22.53 -4.01
N GLY A 99 11.47 21.21 -3.79
CA GLY A 99 10.91 20.51 -2.63
C GLY A 99 9.42 20.16 -2.70
N ALA A 100 8.69 20.57 -3.74
CA ALA A 100 7.28 20.22 -3.93
C ALA A 100 7.11 18.91 -4.73
N ALA A 101 6.04 18.18 -4.43
CA ALA A 101 5.64 17.02 -5.22
C ALA A 101 5.31 17.44 -6.66
N PRO A 102 5.67 16.63 -7.67
CA PRO A 102 5.32 16.94 -9.06
C PRO A 102 3.79 17.01 -9.22
N ARG A 103 3.29 17.80 -10.15
CA ARG A 103 1.85 18.00 -10.37
C ARG A 103 1.41 17.48 -11.73
N TRP A 104 0.19 16.97 -11.79
CA TRP A 104 -0.46 16.65 -13.06
C TRP A 104 -1.07 17.89 -13.70
N HIS A 105 -0.83 18.03 -14.99
CA HIS A 105 -1.37 19.08 -15.85
C HIS A 105 -2.05 18.45 -17.06
N THR A 106 -3.10 19.10 -17.56
CA THR A 106 -3.81 18.68 -18.76
C THR A 106 -3.47 19.66 -19.89
N VAL A 107 -3.17 19.13 -21.07
CA VAL A 107 -2.77 19.89 -22.26
C VAL A 107 -3.56 19.38 -23.45
N ASP A 108 -4.12 20.27 -24.27
CA ASP A 108 -4.77 19.88 -25.53
C ASP A 108 -3.73 19.22 -26.45
N ALA A 109 -3.99 17.98 -26.86
CA ALA A 109 -3.00 17.17 -27.55
C ALA A 109 -2.74 17.62 -29.00
N ARG A 110 -3.62 18.43 -29.59
CA ARG A 110 -3.48 18.95 -30.96
C ARG A 110 -2.63 20.22 -30.98
N THR A 111 -2.90 21.12 -30.04
CA THR A 111 -2.33 22.47 -30.03
C THR A 111 -1.12 22.58 -29.11
N GLY A 112 -1.08 21.79 -28.04
CA GLY A 112 -0.13 21.96 -26.94
C GLY A 112 -0.52 23.06 -25.96
N ALA A 113 -1.75 23.58 -26.04
CA ALA A 113 -2.26 24.59 -25.13
C ALA A 113 -2.56 23.98 -23.75
N LEU A 114 -2.08 24.64 -22.70
CA LEU A 114 -2.37 24.23 -21.33
C LEU A 114 -3.87 24.40 -21.06
N VAL A 115 -4.51 23.34 -20.58
CA VAL A 115 -5.88 23.38 -20.08
C VAL A 115 -5.82 23.86 -18.62
N PRO A 116 -6.49 24.98 -18.28
CA PRO A 116 -6.56 25.44 -16.90
C PRO A 116 -7.16 24.36 -15.99
N PRO A 117 -6.79 24.32 -14.69
CA PRO A 117 -7.45 23.45 -13.73
C PRO A 117 -8.97 23.65 -13.77
N ILE A 118 -9.71 22.55 -13.84
CA ILE A 118 -11.17 22.59 -13.98
C ILE A 118 -11.85 23.12 -12.71
N SER A 119 -12.97 23.80 -12.88
CA SER A 119 -13.86 24.21 -11.80
C SER A 119 -14.61 23.03 -11.18
N ASP A 120 -15.21 23.24 -10.01
CA ASP A 120 -16.06 22.24 -9.34
C ASP A 120 -17.20 21.75 -10.24
N THR A 121 -17.83 22.62 -11.02
CA THR A 121 -18.91 22.25 -11.96
C THR A 121 -18.41 21.34 -13.08
N GLN A 122 -17.22 21.60 -13.61
CA GLN A 122 -16.58 20.75 -14.60
C GLN A 122 -16.11 19.43 -13.99
N ALA A 123 -15.66 19.43 -12.74
CA ALA A 123 -15.32 18.22 -12.01
C ALA A 123 -16.55 17.33 -11.79
N ALA A 124 -17.72 17.92 -11.53
CA ALA A 124 -18.99 17.18 -11.52
C ALA A 124 -19.24 16.51 -12.88
N THR A 125 -19.12 17.22 -14.00
CA THR A 125 -19.27 16.63 -15.35
C THR A 125 -18.29 15.48 -15.60
N VAL A 126 -17.03 15.60 -15.17
CA VAL A 126 -16.04 14.51 -15.27
C VAL A 126 -16.46 13.30 -14.44
N ALA A 127 -16.97 13.51 -13.22
CA ALA A 127 -17.46 12.44 -12.35
C ALA A 127 -18.72 11.77 -12.89
N GLU A 128 -19.65 12.53 -13.48
CA GLU A 128 -20.86 12.02 -14.14
C GLU A 128 -20.50 11.15 -15.35
N ALA A 129 -19.59 11.63 -16.20
CA ALA A 129 -19.10 10.88 -17.35
C ALA A 129 -18.38 9.57 -16.94
N PHE A 130 -17.64 9.60 -15.83
CA PHE A 130 -16.93 8.44 -15.31
C PHE A 130 -17.87 7.37 -14.74
N SER A 131 -18.92 7.79 -14.04
CA SER A 131 -19.79 6.89 -13.27
C SER A 131 -21.11 6.53 -13.95
N GLY A 132 -21.56 7.33 -14.94
CA GLY A 132 -22.90 7.28 -15.49
C GLY A 132 -23.99 7.76 -14.53
N ARG A 133 -23.63 8.41 -13.42
CA ARG A 133 -24.51 8.83 -12.33
C ARG A 133 -24.53 10.34 -12.19
N ARG A 134 -25.65 10.91 -11.74
CA ARG A 134 -25.78 12.37 -11.59
C ARG A 134 -24.99 12.87 -10.38
N ALA A 135 -24.32 14.01 -10.54
CA ALA A 135 -23.69 14.71 -9.42
C ALA A 135 -24.72 15.43 -8.55
N MET A 136 -24.58 15.28 -7.24
CA MET A 136 -25.49 15.83 -6.23
C MET A 136 -24.88 16.98 -5.45
N GLY A 137 -23.55 17.07 -5.42
CA GLY A 137 -22.83 18.17 -4.79
C GLY A 137 -21.32 18.01 -4.97
N THR A 138 -20.61 19.13 -4.80
CA THR A 138 -19.16 19.21 -4.92
C THR A 138 -18.56 19.89 -3.70
N GLU A 139 -17.33 19.49 -3.35
CA GLU A 139 -16.57 20.09 -2.26
C GLU A 139 -15.07 20.07 -2.63
N GLY A 140 -14.43 21.23 -2.64
CA GLY A 140 -12.98 21.34 -2.76
C GLY A 140 -12.27 20.82 -1.50
N VAL A 141 -11.35 19.88 -1.65
CA VAL A 141 -10.63 19.25 -0.55
C VAL A 141 -9.12 19.19 -0.84
N GLU A 142 -8.31 19.71 0.07
CA GLU A 142 -6.86 19.51 0.03
C GLU A 142 -6.52 18.10 0.54
N ARG A 143 -7.04 17.75 1.71
CA ARG A 143 -6.94 16.42 2.33
C ARG A 143 -8.17 16.15 3.18
N ASP A 144 -8.69 14.94 3.08
CA ASP A 144 -9.68 14.38 4.00
C ASP A 144 -9.27 12.97 4.44
N GLN A 145 -10.14 12.27 5.18
CA GLN A 145 -9.84 10.95 5.72
C GLN A 145 -9.53 9.90 4.64
N TRP A 146 -10.12 10.01 3.44
CA TRP A 146 -10.03 9.00 2.38
C TRP A 146 -8.97 9.32 1.34
N THR A 147 -8.51 10.56 1.33
CA THR A 147 -7.45 11.00 0.44
C THR A 147 -6.10 11.14 1.13
N VAL A 148 -6.02 11.14 2.47
CA VAL A 148 -4.79 11.49 3.24
C VAL A 148 -3.45 10.86 2.79
N PRO A 149 -3.35 9.64 2.22
CA PRO A 149 -2.08 9.11 1.74
C PRO A 149 -1.38 10.03 0.71
N GLN A 150 -0.03 9.98 0.70
CA GLN A 150 0.81 10.81 -0.18
C GLN A 150 0.67 10.46 -1.66
N GLY A 151 0.13 9.27 -2.00
CA GLY A 151 -0.04 8.84 -3.39
C GLY A 151 -0.88 9.79 -4.25
N LEU A 152 -1.69 10.66 -3.62
CA LEU A 152 -2.49 11.67 -4.29
C LEU A 152 -1.87 13.08 -4.28
N ASP A 153 -0.66 13.28 -3.74
CA ASP A 153 -0.03 14.61 -3.63
C ASP A 153 0.11 15.29 -5.00
N ALA A 154 0.42 14.53 -6.05
CA ALA A 154 0.54 15.05 -7.41
C ALA A 154 -0.79 15.50 -8.04
N HIS A 155 -1.90 15.08 -7.46
CA HIS A 155 -3.25 15.36 -7.96
C HIS A 155 -3.95 16.50 -7.21
N ARG A 156 -3.40 16.93 -6.06
CA ARG A 156 -4.01 17.90 -5.16
C ARG A 156 -3.92 19.35 -5.65
N PRO A 157 -4.87 20.23 -5.27
CA PRO A 157 -6.09 19.93 -4.49
C PRO A 157 -7.08 19.06 -5.27
N LEU A 158 -8.08 18.47 -4.61
CA LEU A 158 -9.08 17.61 -5.23
C LEU A 158 -10.47 18.23 -5.14
N VAL A 159 -11.38 17.82 -6.01
CA VAL A 159 -12.82 18.08 -5.87
C VAL A 159 -13.51 16.77 -5.57
N LYS A 160 -14.14 16.68 -4.39
CA LYS A 160 -15.00 15.56 -4.01
C LYS A 160 -16.37 15.79 -4.61
N VAL A 161 -16.89 14.80 -5.32
CA VAL A 161 -18.21 14.81 -5.97
C VAL A 161 -19.06 13.71 -5.36
N LEU A 162 -20.19 14.08 -4.77
CA LEU A 162 -21.20 13.14 -4.30
C LEU A 162 -22.08 12.75 -5.49
N LEU A 163 -22.28 11.44 -5.69
CA LEU A 163 -23.12 10.93 -6.77
C LEU A 163 -24.44 10.36 -6.24
N ASP A 164 -25.44 10.32 -7.11
CA ASP A 164 -26.73 9.70 -6.81
C ASP A 164 -26.63 8.17 -6.57
N GLY A 165 -27.70 7.62 -6.00
CA GLY A 165 -27.82 6.21 -5.62
C GLY A 165 -27.66 5.93 -4.11
N ASP A 166 -28.01 4.70 -3.72
CA ASP A 166 -28.14 4.33 -2.30
C ASP A 166 -26.82 3.90 -1.64
N ASP A 167 -25.79 3.64 -2.43
CA ASP A 167 -24.47 3.15 -1.98
C ASP A 167 -23.54 4.27 -1.46
N GLY A 168 -23.93 5.54 -1.62
CA GLY A 168 -23.18 6.70 -1.18
C GLY A 168 -21.82 6.84 -1.86
N LEU A 169 -21.78 6.64 -3.18
CA LEU A 169 -20.60 6.81 -4.00
C LEU A 169 -20.09 8.26 -3.95
N GLU A 170 -18.82 8.42 -3.59
CA GLU A 170 -18.09 9.68 -3.65
C GLU A 170 -16.88 9.50 -4.57
N LEU A 171 -16.73 10.37 -5.56
CA LEU A 171 -15.57 10.39 -6.45
C LEU A 171 -14.70 11.60 -6.16
N TYR A 172 -13.38 11.43 -6.22
CA TYR A 172 -12.43 12.53 -6.11
C TYR A 172 -11.80 12.79 -7.47
N VAL A 173 -11.98 14.00 -7.95
CA VAL A 173 -11.49 14.47 -9.25
C VAL A 173 -10.27 15.36 -9.02
N SER A 174 -9.22 15.15 -9.79
CA SER A 174 -8.06 16.04 -9.82
C SER A 174 -8.30 17.16 -10.83
N PRO A 175 -8.34 18.44 -10.41
CA PRO A 175 -8.55 19.56 -11.31
C PRO A 175 -7.44 19.71 -12.35
N GLY A 176 -6.18 19.46 -11.95
CA GLY A 176 -5.02 19.56 -12.84
C GLY A 176 -4.93 18.41 -13.85
N ALA A 177 -5.32 17.19 -13.45
CA ALA A 177 -5.29 16.01 -14.32
C ALA A 177 -6.60 15.77 -15.08
N THR A 178 -7.68 16.47 -14.73
CA THR A 178 -9.02 16.29 -15.32
C THR A 178 -9.46 14.81 -15.34
N GLU A 179 -9.26 14.11 -14.22
CA GLU A 179 -9.60 12.69 -14.08
C GLU A 179 -10.01 12.34 -12.64
N VAL A 180 -10.79 11.26 -12.52
CA VAL A 180 -11.10 10.64 -11.22
C VAL A 180 -9.87 9.87 -10.72
N VAL A 181 -9.50 10.08 -9.46
CA VAL A 181 -8.28 9.53 -8.83
C VAL A 181 -8.56 8.69 -7.57
N ARG A 182 -9.80 8.73 -7.09
CA ARG A 182 -10.27 7.94 -5.96
C ARG A 182 -11.79 7.79 -6.06
N ASP A 183 -12.28 6.63 -5.72
CA ASP A 183 -13.67 6.37 -5.41
C ASP A 183 -13.78 5.85 -3.97
N THR A 184 -14.93 6.11 -3.35
CA THR A 184 -15.27 5.53 -2.04
C THR A 184 -16.76 5.28 -1.94
N ARG A 185 -17.15 4.22 -1.23
CA ARG A 185 -18.56 3.89 -0.94
C ARG A 185 -18.86 4.00 0.55
N ARG A 186 -20.14 4.21 0.91
CA ARG A 186 -20.55 4.39 2.32
C ARG A 186 -20.12 3.22 3.21
N ALA A 187 -20.31 1.98 2.72
CA ALA A 187 -19.92 0.78 3.45
C ALA A 187 -18.40 0.68 3.66
N GLU A 188 -17.61 1.03 2.65
CA GLU A 188 -16.14 1.04 2.74
C GLU A 188 -15.68 2.07 3.77
N ARG A 189 -16.24 3.28 3.73
CA ARG A 189 -15.94 4.35 4.71
C ARG A 189 -16.28 3.91 6.14
N PHE A 190 -17.46 3.34 6.35
CA PHE A 190 -17.90 2.85 7.66
C PHE A 190 -16.94 1.78 8.22
N TRP A 191 -16.65 0.73 7.45
CA TRP A 191 -15.78 -0.35 7.92
C TRP A 191 -14.34 0.10 8.10
N ASN A 192 -13.84 1.05 7.30
CA ASN A 192 -12.49 1.56 7.47
C ASN A 192 -12.30 2.38 8.75
N TRP A 193 -13.35 3.05 9.25
CA TRP A 193 -13.31 3.67 10.59
C TRP A 193 -13.12 2.64 11.72
N LEU A 194 -13.54 1.40 11.50
CA LEU A 194 -13.35 0.28 12.43
C LEU A 194 -12.12 -0.59 12.08
N GLY A 195 -11.57 -0.43 10.88
CA GLY A 195 -10.51 -1.24 10.30
C GLY A 195 -9.22 -0.47 10.09
N ALA A 196 -8.95 -0.08 8.84
CA ALA A 196 -7.68 0.55 8.46
C ALA A 196 -7.33 1.79 9.29
N VAL A 197 -8.30 2.65 9.61
CA VAL A 197 -8.06 3.91 10.32
C VAL A 197 -7.43 3.68 11.70
N PRO A 198 -8.04 2.90 12.62
CA PRO A 198 -7.41 2.58 13.90
C PRO A 198 -6.22 1.62 13.77
N HIS A 199 -6.22 0.69 12.81
CA HIS A 199 -5.13 -0.30 12.68
C HIS A 199 -3.81 0.33 12.23
N TRP A 200 -3.86 1.26 11.26
CA TRP A 200 -2.69 1.96 10.74
C TRP A 200 -2.44 3.32 11.39
N ILE A 201 -3.30 3.75 12.31
CA ILE A 201 -3.25 5.08 12.95
C ILE A 201 -3.34 6.17 11.89
N TYR A 202 -4.38 6.07 11.06
CA TYR A 202 -4.65 6.93 9.91
C TYR A 202 -5.56 8.16 10.13
N PRO A 203 -5.91 8.62 11.36
CA PRO A 203 -6.61 9.91 11.49
C PRO A 203 -5.87 11.02 10.75
N THR A 204 -6.61 11.81 9.95
CA THR A 204 -6.03 12.84 9.07
C THR A 204 -5.10 13.80 9.79
N VAL A 205 -5.46 14.18 11.03
CA VAL A 205 -4.69 15.08 11.90
C VAL A 205 -3.23 14.68 12.06
N LEU A 206 -2.94 13.37 12.06
CA LEU A 206 -1.58 12.82 12.15
C LEU A 206 -1.06 12.40 10.78
N ARG A 207 -1.86 11.67 10.00
CA ARG A 207 -1.41 10.99 8.78
C ARG A 207 -1.01 11.94 7.65
N GLN A 208 -1.48 13.19 7.69
CA GLN A 208 -1.05 14.26 6.79
C GLN A 208 0.44 14.62 6.95
N PHE A 209 1.05 14.31 8.10
CA PHE A 209 2.47 14.51 8.38
C PHE A 209 3.21 13.15 8.35
N PRO A 210 3.71 12.69 7.19
CA PRO A 210 4.22 11.32 7.03
C PRO A 210 5.35 10.96 7.99
N GLN A 211 6.27 11.90 8.25
CA GLN A 211 7.38 11.69 9.18
C GLN A 211 6.90 11.58 10.63
N ALA A 212 6.01 12.48 11.06
CA ALA A 212 5.43 12.43 12.41
C ALA A 212 4.62 11.14 12.62
N TRP A 213 3.76 10.78 11.65
CA TRP A 213 3.03 9.52 11.65
C TRP A 213 3.97 8.31 11.74
N HIS A 214 5.02 8.26 10.91
CA HIS A 214 6.01 7.19 10.95
C HIS A 214 6.65 7.06 12.34
N HIS A 215 7.09 8.18 12.94
CA HIS A 215 7.68 8.19 14.28
C HIS A 215 6.70 7.71 15.34
N VAL A 216 5.43 8.15 15.30
CA VAL A 216 4.39 7.69 16.24
C VAL A 216 4.23 6.18 16.14
N VAL A 217 4.10 5.63 14.93
CA VAL A 217 3.92 4.18 14.74
C VAL A 217 5.14 3.40 15.24
N VAL A 218 6.36 3.84 14.89
CA VAL A 218 7.61 3.18 15.32
C VAL A 218 7.75 3.20 16.84
N TRP A 219 7.62 4.37 17.47
CA TRP A 219 7.81 4.52 18.92
C TRP A 219 6.68 3.90 19.75
N LEU A 220 5.47 3.75 19.19
CA LEU A 220 4.40 2.98 19.82
C LEU A 220 4.63 1.46 19.68
N SER A 221 5.21 1.03 18.56
CA SER A 221 5.44 -0.39 18.29
C SER A 221 6.56 -1.00 19.12
N ILE A 222 7.62 -0.23 19.42
CA ILE A 222 8.76 -0.70 20.24
C ILE A 222 8.31 -1.21 21.64
N PRO A 223 7.56 -0.43 22.45
CA PRO A 223 6.98 -0.92 23.70
C PRO A 223 6.06 -2.12 23.51
N GLY A 224 5.34 -2.19 22.39
CA GLY A 224 4.52 -3.35 22.01
C GLY A 224 5.32 -4.64 21.89
N VAL A 225 6.45 -4.58 21.16
CA VAL A 225 7.38 -5.71 21.02
C VAL A 225 7.96 -6.10 22.39
N LEU A 226 8.35 -5.12 23.21
CA LEU A 226 8.85 -5.37 24.56
C LEU A 226 7.79 -6.02 25.47
N LEU A 227 6.52 -5.59 25.37
CA LEU A 227 5.40 -6.20 26.11
C LEU A 227 5.24 -7.68 25.75
N ALA A 228 5.23 -7.99 24.44
CA ALA A 228 5.12 -9.37 23.97
C ALA A 228 6.34 -10.21 24.39
N ALA A 229 7.56 -9.69 24.22
CA ALA A 229 8.80 -10.40 24.57
C ALA A 229 8.88 -10.70 26.08
N THR A 230 8.54 -9.72 26.92
CA THR A 230 8.49 -9.92 28.38
C THR A 230 7.38 -10.91 28.79
N GLY A 231 6.24 -10.91 28.08
CA GLY A 231 5.17 -11.89 28.29
C GLY A 231 5.60 -13.31 27.99
N VAL A 232 6.28 -13.52 26.86
CA VAL A 232 6.90 -14.81 26.47
C VAL A 232 7.89 -15.26 27.55
N ALA A 233 8.81 -14.38 27.96
CA ALA A 233 9.82 -14.69 28.96
C ALA A 233 9.20 -15.11 30.30
N LEU A 234 8.15 -14.41 30.77
CA LEU A 234 7.44 -14.77 32.00
C LEU A 234 6.65 -16.07 31.86
N GLY A 235 6.03 -16.31 30.69
CA GLY A 235 5.34 -17.54 30.38
C GLY A 235 6.26 -18.75 30.46
N ILE A 236 7.41 -18.69 29.77
CA ILE A 236 8.45 -19.72 29.78
C ILE A 236 9.01 -19.92 31.20
N TRP A 237 9.36 -18.84 31.91
CA TRP A 237 9.82 -18.91 33.29
C TRP A 237 8.85 -19.74 34.14
N GLN A 238 7.56 -19.45 34.01
CA GLN A 238 6.53 -20.07 34.81
C GLN A 238 6.32 -21.57 34.50
N LEU A 239 6.51 -21.99 33.25
CA LEU A 239 6.47 -23.39 32.82
C LEU A 239 7.67 -24.20 33.33
N PHE A 240 8.90 -23.67 33.17
CA PHE A 240 10.12 -24.45 33.44
C PHE A 240 10.51 -24.49 34.92
N LEU A 241 10.20 -23.45 35.70
CA LEU A 241 10.60 -23.37 37.11
C LEU A 241 9.54 -23.92 38.07
N ASN A 242 8.36 -24.32 37.59
CA ASN A 242 7.33 -24.93 38.41
C ASN A 242 6.78 -26.22 37.76
N ARG A 243 7.66 -27.23 37.59
CA ARG A 243 7.37 -28.51 36.91
C ARG A 243 6.12 -29.26 37.43
N ARG A 244 5.69 -28.99 38.67
CA ARG A 244 4.49 -29.60 39.29
C ARG A 244 3.17 -28.88 38.97
N ARG A 245 3.18 -27.62 38.52
CA ARG A 245 1.96 -26.84 38.21
C ARG A 245 2.20 -25.90 37.03
N TRP A 246 1.82 -26.37 35.84
CA TRP A 246 1.97 -25.62 34.58
C TRP A 246 1.05 -24.39 34.51
N ILE A 247 -0.04 -24.37 35.30
CA ILE A 247 -0.96 -23.24 35.43
C ILE A 247 -1.04 -22.86 36.92
N PRO A 248 -0.32 -21.81 37.37
CA PRO A 248 -0.18 -21.51 38.80
C PRO A 248 -1.29 -20.60 39.34
N TYR A 249 -2.05 -19.94 38.46
CA TYR A 249 -3.03 -18.93 38.85
C TYR A 249 -4.40 -19.57 39.13
N ARG A 250 -4.94 -19.29 40.33
CA ARG A 250 -6.30 -19.71 40.72
C ARG A 250 -7.38 -18.72 40.27
N GLN A 251 -7.04 -17.45 40.12
CA GLN A 251 -7.98 -16.42 39.66
C GLN A 251 -8.28 -16.62 38.17
N PHE A 252 -9.57 -16.70 37.82
CA PHE A 252 -10.04 -17.00 36.46
C PHE A 252 -9.34 -16.18 35.37
N TRP A 253 -9.33 -14.85 35.49
CA TRP A 253 -8.75 -13.97 34.46
C TRP A 253 -7.23 -14.08 34.34
N MET A 254 -6.49 -14.18 35.46
CA MET A 254 -5.04 -14.38 35.43
C MET A 254 -4.67 -15.77 34.87
N ARG A 255 -5.49 -16.78 35.16
CA ARG A 255 -5.35 -18.13 34.60
C ARG A 255 -5.49 -18.11 33.09
N TRP A 256 -6.57 -17.52 32.58
CA TRP A 256 -6.81 -17.46 31.14
C TRP A 256 -5.85 -16.53 30.42
N HIS A 257 -5.47 -15.40 31.02
CA HIS A 257 -4.42 -14.55 30.48
C HIS A 257 -3.10 -15.32 30.30
N HIS A 258 -2.71 -16.13 31.28
CA HIS A 258 -1.52 -16.96 31.19
C HIS A 258 -1.64 -18.05 30.11
N ILE A 259 -2.76 -18.78 30.06
CA ILE A 259 -2.98 -19.84 29.07
C ILE A 259 -3.00 -19.27 27.65
N LEU A 260 -3.83 -18.25 27.40
CA LEU A 260 -3.91 -17.59 26.10
C LEU A 260 -2.58 -16.94 25.72
N GLY A 261 -1.90 -16.32 26.69
CA GLY A 261 -0.59 -15.73 26.50
C GLY A 261 0.47 -16.75 26.08
N LEU A 262 0.43 -17.98 26.62
CA LEU A 262 1.31 -19.07 26.20
C LEU A 262 0.96 -19.60 24.81
N VAL A 263 -0.32 -19.82 24.52
CA VAL A 263 -0.78 -20.33 23.20
C VAL A 263 -0.48 -19.31 22.10
N ALA A 264 -0.69 -18.03 22.37
CA ALA A 264 -0.48 -16.94 21.42
C ALA A 264 0.94 -16.36 21.45
N ALA A 265 1.85 -16.87 22.29
CA ALA A 265 3.11 -16.22 22.65
C ALA A 265 3.98 -15.88 21.42
N VAL A 266 4.29 -16.92 20.64
CA VAL A 266 5.13 -16.81 19.45
C VAL A 266 4.47 -15.91 18.42
N PHE A 267 3.19 -16.16 18.14
CA PHE A 267 2.41 -15.37 17.19
C PHE A 267 2.38 -13.88 17.57
N THR A 268 2.02 -13.53 18.80
CA THR A 268 1.90 -12.14 19.24
C THR A 268 3.23 -11.42 19.13
N LEU A 269 4.33 -12.08 19.53
CA LEU A 269 5.67 -11.50 19.42
C LEU A 269 6.09 -11.30 17.95
N THR A 270 5.97 -12.33 17.12
CA THR A 270 6.40 -12.26 15.71
C THR A 270 5.54 -11.29 14.91
N TRP A 271 4.24 -11.24 15.19
CA TRP A 271 3.30 -10.35 14.51
C TRP A 271 3.47 -8.88 14.92
N MET A 272 3.74 -8.62 16.20
CA MET A 272 4.04 -7.26 16.68
C MET A 272 5.39 -6.77 16.15
N PHE A 273 6.40 -7.64 16.17
CA PHE A 273 7.72 -7.35 15.61
C PHE A 273 7.63 -7.08 14.10
N SER A 274 6.86 -7.89 13.37
CA SER A 274 6.69 -7.71 11.93
C SER A 274 5.91 -6.44 11.57
N GLY A 275 4.95 -6.03 12.41
CA GLY A 275 4.31 -4.73 12.33
C GLY A 275 5.31 -3.57 12.46
N LEU A 276 6.26 -3.65 13.41
CA LEU A 276 7.36 -2.68 13.51
C LEU A 276 8.24 -2.70 12.24
N MET A 277 8.60 -3.89 11.74
CA MET A 277 9.43 -4.03 10.53
C MET A 277 8.75 -3.51 9.26
N SER A 278 7.41 -3.47 9.20
CA SER A 278 6.65 -2.86 8.11
C SER A 278 6.98 -1.38 7.91
N MET A 279 7.34 -0.69 8.99
CA MET A 279 7.70 0.72 8.99
C MET A 279 9.14 0.95 8.55
N ASN A 280 9.95 -0.10 8.39
CA ASN A 280 11.38 0.01 8.08
C ASN A 280 12.12 0.97 9.06
N PRO A 281 12.05 0.72 10.38
CA PRO A 281 12.58 1.64 11.38
C PRO A 281 14.08 1.81 11.16
N PHE A 282 14.55 3.05 11.21
CA PHE A 282 15.97 3.41 11.02
C PHE A 282 16.57 2.98 9.66
N GLY A 283 15.75 2.64 8.67
CA GLY A 283 16.23 2.27 7.33
C GLY A 283 16.94 0.93 7.25
N VAL A 284 16.57 -0.03 8.11
CA VAL A 284 17.17 -1.39 8.14
C VAL A 284 17.02 -2.19 6.83
N PHE A 285 16.02 -1.85 6.01
CA PHE A 285 15.78 -2.43 4.70
C PHE A 285 15.94 -1.38 3.61
N THR A 286 16.46 -1.79 2.47
CA THR A 286 16.55 -0.93 1.30
C THR A 286 15.21 -0.85 0.56
N GLY A 287 15.04 0.23 -0.20
CA GLY A 287 13.87 0.43 -1.05
C GLY A 287 13.79 -0.60 -2.18
N ARG A 288 12.57 -1.03 -2.49
CA ARG A 288 12.27 -1.99 -3.57
C ARG A 288 12.05 -1.34 -4.94
N ALA A 289 11.94 -0.01 -4.98
CA ALA A 289 11.84 0.73 -6.23
C ALA A 289 13.22 0.89 -6.86
N ALA A 290 13.28 0.95 -8.19
CA ALA A 290 14.48 1.38 -8.88
C ALA A 290 14.84 2.81 -8.45
N ASP A 291 16.12 3.03 -8.16
CA ASP A 291 16.66 4.35 -7.84
C ASP A 291 16.61 5.28 -9.08
N PRO A 292 16.71 6.60 -8.90
CA PRO A 292 16.62 7.55 -10.01
C PRO A 292 17.68 7.36 -11.09
N GLN A 293 18.88 6.92 -10.71
CA GLN A 293 19.98 6.69 -11.66
C GLN A 293 19.69 5.48 -12.53
N ALA A 294 19.26 4.36 -11.93
CA ALA A 294 18.84 3.16 -12.62
C ALA A 294 17.67 3.44 -13.57
N ARG A 295 16.70 4.29 -13.19
CA ARG A 295 15.62 4.70 -14.10
C ARG A 295 16.13 5.49 -15.31
N THR A 296 17.14 6.34 -15.10
CA THR A 296 17.76 7.13 -16.17
C THR A 296 18.53 6.22 -17.12
N GLN A 297 19.33 5.29 -16.59
CA GLN A 297 20.07 4.29 -17.37
C GLN A 297 19.12 3.35 -18.13
N TRP A 298 18.05 2.90 -17.47
CA TRP A 298 17.00 2.08 -18.06
C TRP A 298 16.40 2.75 -19.31
N ALA A 299 16.05 4.04 -19.20
CA ALA A 299 15.46 4.80 -20.30
C ALA A 299 16.46 5.10 -21.43
N GLY A 300 17.73 5.34 -21.10
CA GLY A 300 18.78 5.75 -22.05
C GLY A 300 18.67 7.23 -22.46
N GLU A 301 19.19 7.58 -23.63
CA GLU A 301 18.97 8.90 -24.25
C GLU A 301 17.57 8.99 -24.88
N ALA A 302 17.06 10.20 -25.10
CA ALA A 302 15.71 10.38 -25.66
C ALA A 302 15.83 10.46 -27.19
N PRO A 303 15.38 9.43 -27.94
CA PRO A 303 15.43 9.49 -29.39
C PRO A 303 14.32 10.42 -29.90
N ARG A 304 14.54 10.99 -31.09
CA ARG A 304 13.47 11.68 -31.81
C ARG A 304 12.42 10.65 -32.25
N SER A 305 11.16 10.91 -31.93
CA SER A 305 10.07 10.07 -32.43
C SER A 305 9.86 10.32 -33.93
N LEU A 306 9.77 9.25 -34.70
CA LEU A 306 9.42 9.26 -36.13
C LEU A 306 7.90 9.12 -36.33
N ARG A 307 7.19 8.50 -35.37
CA ARG A 307 5.76 8.23 -35.44
C ARG A 307 4.97 9.01 -34.39
N GLY A 308 3.81 9.49 -34.80
CA GLY A 308 2.90 10.26 -33.96
C GLY A 308 1.98 9.38 -33.11
N PRO A 309 1.29 9.95 -32.10
CA PRO A 309 0.34 9.24 -31.27
C PRO A 309 -0.87 8.65 -32.04
N ALA A 310 -1.47 9.37 -33.02
CA ALA A 310 -2.62 8.83 -33.73
C ALA A 310 -2.25 7.63 -34.60
N GLU A 311 -1.09 7.67 -35.26
CA GLU A 311 -0.55 6.53 -36.00
C GLU A 311 -0.35 5.33 -35.08
N ALA A 312 0.23 5.52 -33.89
CA ALA A 312 0.42 4.45 -32.91
C ALA A 312 -0.91 3.85 -32.42
N VAL A 313 -1.93 4.70 -32.21
CA VAL A 313 -3.29 4.26 -31.84
C VAL A 313 -3.95 3.47 -32.98
N ALA A 314 -3.81 3.92 -34.23
CA ALA A 314 -4.35 3.23 -35.40
C ALA A 314 -3.68 1.87 -35.63
N LEU A 315 -2.35 1.81 -35.52
CA LEU A 315 -1.57 0.57 -35.60
C LEU A 315 -1.98 -0.43 -34.51
N ALA A 316 -2.17 0.04 -33.28
CA ALA A 316 -2.67 -0.80 -32.21
C ALA A 316 -4.10 -1.27 -32.51
N ALA A 317 -5.00 -0.38 -32.97
CA ALA A 317 -6.39 -0.71 -33.29
C ALA A 317 -6.51 -1.80 -34.37
N ALA A 318 -5.61 -1.80 -35.36
CA ALA A 318 -5.52 -2.84 -36.38
C ALA A 318 -5.21 -4.25 -35.80
N GLU A 319 -4.64 -4.33 -34.59
CA GLU A 319 -4.38 -5.57 -33.84
C GLU A 319 -5.58 -6.02 -32.97
N GLY A 320 -6.78 -5.49 -33.22
CA GLY A 320 -8.02 -5.88 -32.54
C GLY A 320 -8.18 -5.33 -31.12
N ILE A 321 -7.48 -4.25 -30.78
CA ILE A 321 -7.69 -3.52 -29.51
C ILE A 321 -8.61 -2.33 -29.75
N VAL A 322 -9.54 -2.07 -28.82
CA VAL A 322 -10.24 -0.79 -28.71
C VAL A 322 -9.38 0.12 -27.82
N PRO A 323 -8.64 1.09 -28.37
CA PRO A 323 -7.69 1.91 -27.61
C PRO A 323 -8.44 2.85 -26.66
N LEU A 324 -7.99 2.96 -25.40
CA LEU A 324 -8.60 3.81 -24.36
C LEU A 324 -7.63 4.85 -23.80
N GLU A 325 -6.35 4.50 -23.73
CA GLU A 325 -5.29 5.37 -23.23
C GLU A 325 -3.97 5.01 -23.93
N LEU A 326 -3.15 6.01 -24.21
CA LEU A 326 -1.79 5.84 -24.69
C LEU A 326 -0.82 6.46 -23.70
N ASP A 327 0.25 5.76 -23.34
CA ASP A 327 1.33 6.30 -22.51
C ASP A 327 2.70 6.15 -23.16
N THR A 328 3.64 7.01 -22.80
CA THR A 328 4.99 7.00 -23.35
C THR A 328 5.94 6.21 -22.45
N LEU A 329 6.77 5.37 -23.06
CA LEU A 329 7.82 4.63 -22.37
C LEU A 329 9.14 4.71 -23.13
N ARG A 330 10.23 4.58 -22.39
CA ARG A 330 11.59 4.61 -22.90
C ARG A 330 12.40 3.48 -22.29
N ILE A 331 13.17 2.81 -23.12
CA ILE A 331 14.03 1.70 -22.71
C ILE A 331 15.21 1.57 -23.67
N ALA A 332 16.43 1.45 -23.14
CA ALA A 332 17.66 1.32 -23.93
C ALA A 332 17.79 2.36 -25.06
N GLY A 333 17.37 3.60 -24.81
CA GLY A 333 17.41 4.67 -25.80
C GLY A 333 16.35 4.55 -26.91
N GLN A 334 15.41 3.61 -26.81
CA GLN A 334 14.26 3.49 -27.71
C GLN A 334 13.05 4.18 -27.12
N ALA A 335 12.28 4.86 -27.97
CA ALA A 335 10.99 5.42 -27.60
C ALA A 335 9.86 4.50 -28.05
N TRP A 336 8.88 4.32 -27.18
CA TRP A 336 7.74 3.44 -27.40
C TRP A 336 6.46 4.11 -26.89
N TYR A 337 5.35 3.80 -27.53
CA TYR A 337 4.02 4.07 -27.02
C TYR A 337 3.41 2.77 -26.51
N ARG A 338 2.79 2.81 -25.32
CA ARG A 338 1.93 1.74 -24.85
C ARG A 338 0.49 2.18 -25.01
N VAL A 339 -0.23 1.45 -25.85
CA VAL A 339 -1.66 1.61 -26.04
C VAL A 339 -2.37 0.60 -25.16
N ARG A 340 -3.18 1.08 -24.23
CA ARG A 340 -4.05 0.28 -23.36
C ARG A 340 -5.47 0.34 -23.85
N GLY A 341 -6.18 -0.76 -23.74
CA GLY A 341 -7.54 -0.85 -24.26
C GLY A 341 -8.23 -2.16 -23.93
N ARG A 342 -9.34 -2.42 -24.63
CA ARG A 342 -10.09 -3.68 -24.51
C ARG A 342 -9.80 -4.55 -25.72
N GLY A 343 -9.56 -5.84 -25.52
CA GLY A 343 -9.48 -6.80 -26.61
C GLY A 343 -10.87 -7.25 -27.07
N GLU A 344 -10.92 -8.10 -28.11
CA GLU A 344 -12.17 -8.66 -28.65
C GLU A 344 -13.04 -9.36 -27.59
N GLY A 345 -12.42 -9.99 -26.59
CA GLY A 345 -13.12 -10.63 -25.46
C GLY A 345 -13.53 -9.68 -24.32
N GLY A 346 -13.43 -8.36 -24.51
CA GLY A 346 -13.76 -7.34 -23.51
C GLY A 346 -12.74 -7.16 -22.38
N GLY A 347 -11.77 -8.06 -22.24
CA GLY A 347 -10.70 -7.96 -21.25
C GLY A 347 -9.71 -6.83 -21.53
N ALA A 348 -9.10 -6.29 -20.47
CA ALA A 348 -8.03 -5.29 -20.59
C ALA A 348 -6.79 -5.90 -21.26
N VAL A 349 -6.30 -5.25 -22.31
CA VAL A 349 -5.09 -5.64 -23.04
C VAL A 349 -4.24 -4.42 -23.35
N GLN A 350 -2.99 -4.67 -23.76
CA GLN A 350 -2.09 -3.61 -24.22
C GLN A 350 -1.29 -4.02 -25.45
N ARG A 351 -0.81 -3.02 -26.19
CA ARG A 351 0.15 -3.14 -27.28
C ARG A 351 1.24 -2.09 -27.11
N LEU A 352 2.46 -2.45 -27.48
CA LEU A 352 3.59 -1.54 -27.58
C LEU A 352 3.82 -1.23 -29.05
N VAL A 353 3.94 0.05 -29.38
CA VAL A 353 4.27 0.53 -30.72
C VAL A 353 5.58 1.29 -30.62
N ARG A 354 6.58 0.89 -31.39
CA ARG A 354 7.87 1.61 -31.41
C ARG A 354 7.65 3.02 -31.97
N ALA A 355 8.22 4.06 -31.39
CA ALA A 355 7.98 5.44 -31.84
C ALA A 355 9.11 5.99 -32.72
N ASP A 356 10.32 5.42 -32.62
CA ASP A 356 11.57 5.94 -33.19
C ASP A 356 12.14 5.07 -34.32
N GLY A 357 11.66 3.84 -34.49
CA GLY A 357 12.18 2.90 -35.49
C GLY A 357 11.73 3.24 -36.92
N PRO A 358 12.48 2.84 -37.95
CA PRO A 358 12.10 3.06 -39.35
C PRO A 358 10.83 2.28 -39.73
N GLU A 359 10.55 1.16 -39.08
CA GLU A 359 9.42 0.28 -39.41
C GLU A 359 8.31 0.26 -38.37
N ALA A 360 7.09 0.15 -38.89
CA ALA A 360 5.82 -0.28 -38.31
C ALA A 360 5.81 -1.40 -37.25
N THR A 361 6.46 -1.32 -36.08
CA THR A 361 6.46 -2.47 -35.15
C THR A 361 5.43 -2.35 -34.03
N VAL A 362 4.45 -3.27 -34.03
CA VAL A 362 3.47 -3.46 -32.95
C VAL A 362 3.74 -4.81 -32.28
N VAL A 363 3.94 -4.80 -30.97
CA VAL A 363 4.29 -5.99 -30.19
C VAL A 363 3.53 -6.03 -28.86
N ARG A 364 3.47 -7.19 -28.22
CA ARG A 364 2.88 -7.34 -26.88
C ARG A 364 3.85 -7.02 -25.75
N ALA A 365 5.15 -7.11 -26.04
CA ALA A 365 6.24 -6.90 -25.10
C ALA A 365 7.48 -6.42 -25.87
N VAL A 366 8.34 -5.65 -25.19
CA VAL A 366 9.59 -5.15 -25.78
C VAL A 366 10.47 -6.33 -26.20
N PRO A 367 11.14 -6.28 -27.36
CA PRO A 367 12.01 -7.36 -27.81
C PRO A 367 13.10 -7.68 -26.78
N ASP A 368 13.36 -8.97 -26.57
CA ASP A 368 14.31 -9.45 -25.55
C ASP A 368 15.69 -8.80 -25.68
N ALA A 369 16.20 -8.63 -26.90
CA ALA A 369 17.49 -7.97 -27.14
C ALA A 369 17.55 -6.54 -26.56
N THR A 370 16.45 -5.79 -26.63
CA THR A 370 16.36 -4.43 -26.08
C THR A 370 16.35 -4.46 -24.56
N LEU A 371 15.62 -5.40 -23.98
CA LEU A 371 15.52 -5.55 -22.53
C LEU A 371 16.85 -6.04 -21.93
N LEU A 372 17.51 -7.00 -22.57
CA LEU A 372 18.84 -7.48 -22.21
C LEU A 372 19.86 -6.35 -22.25
N ALA A 373 19.87 -5.55 -23.31
CA ALA A 373 20.75 -4.38 -23.40
C ALA A 373 20.50 -3.38 -22.26
N ALA A 374 19.24 -3.08 -21.94
CA ALA A 374 18.89 -2.19 -20.83
C ALA A 374 19.33 -2.75 -19.46
N LEU A 375 19.20 -4.07 -19.24
CA LEU A 375 19.61 -4.71 -17.99
C LEU A 375 21.14 -4.75 -17.84
N GLN A 376 21.86 -4.97 -18.93
CA GLN A 376 23.33 -4.97 -18.94
C GLN A 376 23.92 -3.58 -18.69
N SER A 377 23.30 -2.53 -19.25
CA SER A 377 23.76 -1.14 -19.07
C SER A 377 23.26 -0.48 -17.79
N LEU A 378 22.36 -1.13 -17.04
CA LEU A 378 21.68 -0.54 -15.90
C LEU A 378 22.64 -0.02 -14.80
N ARG A 379 23.77 -0.71 -14.62
CA ARG A 379 24.77 -0.41 -13.58
C ARG A 379 26.17 -0.30 -14.17
N PRO A 380 26.54 0.86 -14.75
CA PRO A 380 27.86 1.07 -15.33
C PRO A 380 28.97 0.83 -14.31
N GLY A 381 30.07 0.20 -14.76
CA GLY A 381 31.23 -0.10 -13.92
C GLY A 381 31.11 -1.35 -13.05
N MET A 382 29.94 -2.01 -13.02
CA MET A 382 29.78 -3.33 -12.40
C MET A 382 30.04 -4.45 -13.43
N PRO A 383 30.46 -5.64 -12.98
CA PRO A 383 30.49 -6.82 -13.85
C PRO A 383 29.12 -7.08 -14.49
N VAL A 384 29.14 -7.68 -15.68
CA VAL A 384 27.91 -8.06 -16.39
C VAL A 384 27.04 -8.96 -15.48
N PRO A 385 25.75 -8.64 -15.29
CA PRO A 385 24.88 -9.45 -14.45
C PRO A 385 24.58 -10.81 -15.11
N SER A 386 24.28 -11.82 -14.30
CA SER A 386 23.57 -12.98 -14.83
C SER A 386 22.13 -12.58 -15.12
N ILE A 387 21.65 -12.88 -16.33
CA ILE A 387 20.31 -12.50 -16.77
C ILE A 387 19.57 -13.76 -17.19
N GLU A 388 18.35 -13.93 -16.69
CA GLU A 388 17.46 -15.02 -17.05
C GLU A 388 16.00 -14.56 -17.09
N GLN A 389 15.18 -15.26 -17.85
CA GLN A 389 13.73 -15.07 -17.82
C GLN A 389 13.12 -16.04 -16.83
N ILE A 390 12.34 -15.52 -15.88
CA ILE A 390 11.54 -16.35 -14.98
C ILE A 390 10.08 -16.34 -15.41
N THR A 391 9.50 -17.53 -15.50
CA THR A 391 8.11 -17.78 -15.93
C THR A 391 7.23 -18.24 -14.76
N GLN A 392 7.82 -18.40 -13.59
CA GLN A 392 7.17 -18.83 -12.36
C GLN A 392 7.66 -17.98 -11.19
N TYR A 393 6.83 -17.87 -10.16
CA TYR A 393 7.21 -17.18 -8.94
C TYR A 393 8.28 -17.92 -8.16
N ASP A 394 9.12 -17.16 -7.46
CA ASP A 394 10.16 -17.69 -6.58
C ASP A 394 10.06 -17.11 -5.16
N GLY A 395 11.08 -17.35 -4.34
CA GLY A 395 11.13 -16.89 -2.96
C GLY A 395 11.24 -15.36 -2.79
N LEU A 396 11.48 -14.59 -3.84
CA LEU A 396 11.63 -13.13 -3.84
C LEU A 396 10.57 -12.43 -4.70
N TYR A 397 10.19 -13.02 -5.83
CA TYR A 397 9.26 -12.46 -6.81
C TYR A 397 7.98 -13.29 -6.87
N TYR A 398 6.92 -12.83 -6.18
CA TYR A 398 5.59 -13.46 -6.15
C TYR A 398 4.47 -12.45 -5.94
N ALA A 399 3.29 -12.71 -6.52
CA ALA A 399 2.11 -11.89 -6.32
C ALA A 399 1.42 -12.21 -4.97
N ARG A 400 0.91 -11.16 -4.30
CA ARG A 400 0.07 -11.31 -3.08
C ARG A 400 -1.42 -11.13 -3.35
N HIS A 401 -1.75 -10.33 -4.36
CA HIS A 401 -3.10 -10.10 -4.84
C HIS A 401 -3.09 -10.08 -6.36
N HIS A 402 -4.17 -10.57 -6.99
CA HIS A 402 -4.31 -10.58 -8.45
C HIS A 402 -4.73 -9.22 -9.03
N ASP A 403 -4.98 -8.22 -8.18
CA ASP A 403 -5.31 -6.87 -8.64
C ASP A 403 -4.07 -6.20 -9.26
N ALA A 404 -4.19 -5.91 -10.56
CA ALA A 404 -3.19 -5.28 -11.41
C ALA A 404 -2.76 -3.89 -10.94
N SER A 405 -3.55 -3.24 -10.07
CA SER A 405 -3.34 -1.86 -9.62
C SER A 405 -2.48 -1.72 -8.36
N THR A 406 -2.13 -2.82 -7.71
CA THR A 406 -1.36 -2.79 -6.46
C THR A 406 0.14 -2.82 -6.73
N ALA A 407 0.94 -2.21 -5.85
CA ALA A 407 2.41 -2.36 -5.84
C ALA A 407 2.89 -3.82 -5.67
N PHE A 408 1.95 -4.76 -5.48
CA PHE A 408 2.14 -6.20 -5.31
C PHE A 408 1.70 -7.02 -6.53
N HIS A 409 1.24 -6.37 -7.61
CA HIS A 409 1.15 -7.03 -8.90
C HIS A 409 2.56 -7.44 -9.35
N ARG A 410 2.72 -8.71 -9.71
CA ARG A 410 3.99 -9.30 -10.15
C ARG A 410 3.72 -10.04 -11.45
N PRO A 411 3.81 -9.36 -12.60
CA PRO A 411 3.56 -9.97 -13.90
C PRO A 411 4.59 -11.07 -14.17
N LEU A 412 4.18 -12.06 -14.95
CA LEU A 412 5.01 -13.12 -15.50
C LEU A 412 4.72 -13.25 -17.01
N PRO A 413 5.71 -13.58 -17.84
CA PRO A 413 7.13 -13.75 -17.49
C PRO A 413 7.81 -12.41 -17.16
N VAL A 414 8.91 -12.45 -16.41
CA VAL A 414 9.74 -11.29 -16.07
C VAL A 414 11.21 -11.64 -16.25
N TRP A 415 12.04 -10.66 -16.60
CA TRP A 415 13.48 -10.86 -16.67
C TRP A 415 14.15 -10.47 -15.36
N ARG A 416 15.05 -11.32 -14.87
CA ARG A 416 15.82 -11.15 -13.65
C ARG A 416 17.28 -10.93 -14.02
N ALA A 417 17.85 -9.79 -13.61
CA ALA A 417 19.28 -9.50 -13.69
C ALA A 417 19.88 -9.52 -12.27
N HIS A 418 20.92 -10.31 -12.05
CA HIS A 418 21.59 -10.47 -10.77
C HIS A 418 23.08 -10.11 -10.86
N TRP A 419 23.52 -9.18 -10.03
CA TRP A 419 24.93 -8.78 -9.91
C TRP A 419 25.59 -9.52 -8.76
N VAL A 420 26.50 -10.44 -9.08
CA VAL A 420 27.20 -11.26 -8.07
C VAL A 420 28.05 -10.40 -7.12
N GLY A 421 28.63 -9.30 -7.62
CA GLY A 421 29.56 -8.47 -6.84
C GLY A 421 28.96 -7.88 -5.57
N ASP A 422 27.67 -7.54 -5.57
CA ASP A 422 26.98 -6.95 -4.41
C ASP A 422 25.60 -7.57 -4.11
N GLY A 423 25.22 -8.62 -4.82
CA GLY A 423 23.99 -9.37 -4.63
C GLY A 423 22.71 -8.62 -5.04
N VAL A 424 22.82 -7.46 -5.70
CA VAL A 424 21.65 -6.72 -6.17
C VAL A 424 20.98 -7.51 -7.29
N THR A 425 19.65 -7.57 -7.24
CA THR A 425 18.82 -8.23 -8.24
C THR A 425 17.74 -7.28 -8.72
N VAL A 426 17.55 -7.18 -10.03
CA VAL A 426 16.52 -6.34 -10.65
C VAL A 426 15.60 -7.20 -11.50
N TYR A 427 14.31 -6.96 -11.39
CA TYR A 427 13.27 -7.61 -12.18
C TYR A 427 12.62 -6.59 -13.11
N ALA A 428 12.56 -6.90 -14.39
CA ALA A 428 11.98 -6.05 -15.42
C ALA A 428 10.90 -6.78 -16.23
N ASP A 429 9.72 -6.16 -16.29
CA ASP A 429 8.59 -6.70 -17.04
C ASP A 429 8.68 -6.25 -18.51
N PRO A 430 8.78 -7.19 -19.47
CA PRO A 430 8.89 -6.85 -20.87
C PRO A 430 7.58 -6.29 -21.44
N ALA A 431 6.42 -6.60 -20.86
CA ALA A 431 5.13 -6.11 -21.33
C ALA A 431 4.92 -4.62 -20.98
N SER A 432 5.33 -4.20 -19.78
CA SER A 432 5.26 -2.79 -19.36
C SER A 432 6.53 -1.98 -19.61
N ALA A 433 7.64 -2.63 -19.99
CA ALA A 433 8.97 -2.05 -20.10
C ALA A 433 9.43 -1.31 -18.83
N ARG A 434 9.04 -1.82 -17.66
CA ARG A 434 9.34 -1.20 -16.36
C ARG A 434 10.15 -2.15 -15.49
N ILE A 435 11.03 -1.55 -14.69
CA ILE A 435 11.61 -2.23 -13.53
C ILE A 435 10.51 -2.37 -12.47
N VAL A 436 10.14 -3.61 -12.17
CA VAL A 436 9.02 -3.96 -11.27
C VAL A 436 9.48 -4.32 -9.86
N LEU A 437 10.75 -4.67 -9.67
CA LEU A 437 11.34 -4.92 -8.36
C LEU A 437 12.86 -4.74 -8.40
N ARG A 438 13.39 -3.99 -7.42
CA ARG A 438 14.79 -4.05 -7.01
C ARG A 438 14.89 -4.82 -5.70
N ALA A 439 15.87 -5.71 -5.61
CA ALA A 439 16.18 -6.48 -4.42
C ALA A 439 17.69 -6.46 -4.15
N ASP A 440 18.06 -6.64 -2.89
CA ASP A 440 19.44 -6.83 -2.43
C ASP A 440 19.47 -7.73 -1.19
N ALA A 441 20.61 -7.82 -0.51
CA ALA A 441 20.82 -8.65 0.67
C ALA A 441 19.79 -8.42 1.80
N THR A 442 19.18 -7.23 1.90
CA THR A 442 18.17 -6.93 2.94
C THR A 442 16.77 -7.38 2.55
N THR A 443 16.52 -7.60 1.25
CA THR A 443 15.17 -7.88 0.72
C THR A 443 14.60 -9.24 1.16
N PRO A 444 15.37 -10.35 1.17
CA PRO A 444 14.90 -11.61 1.74
C PRO A 444 14.49 -11.48 3.22
N TRP A 445 15.26 -10.72 4.00
CA TRP A 445 14.96 -10.48 5.41
C TRP A 445 13.71 -9.63 5.58
N GLN A 446 13.57 -8.55 4.83
CA GLN A 446 12.33 -7.76 4.84
C GLN A 446 11.13 -8.61 4.47
N ARG A 447 11.28 -9.52 3.50
CA ARG A 447 10.22 -10.45 3.13
C ARG A 447 9.79 -11.31 4.31
N VAL A 448 10.72 -12.00 4.96
CA VAL A 448 10.39 -12.90 6.06
C VAL A 448 9.90 -12.12 7.27
N LEU A 449 10.67 -11.13 7.73
CA LEU A 449 10.45 -10.41 8.99
C LEU A 449 9.23 -9.50 8.95
N TYR A 450 8.83 -8.99 7.78
CA TYR A 450 7.58 -8.26 7.63
C TYR A 450 6.51 -9.11 6.96
N ASN A 451 6.61 -9.35 5.65
CA ASN A 451 5.48 -9.90 4.91
C ASN A 451 5.12 -11.34 5.34
N GLY A 452 6.14 -12.17 5.62
CA GLY A 452 5.98 -13.54 6.05
C GLY A 452 5.30 -13.61 7.41
N LEU A 453 5.85 -12.93 8.40
CA LEU A 453 5.35 -12.95 9.77
C LEU A 453 4.04 -12.16 9.96
N HIS A 454 3.78 -11.11 9.19
CA HIS A 454 2.60 -10.25 9.35
C HIS A 454 1.43 -10.63 8.45
N SER A 455 1.70 -11.09 7.23
CA SER A 455 0.67 -11.45 6.24
C SER A 455 0.59 -12.95 6.00
N LEU A 456 1.41 -13.77 6.67
CA LEU A 456 1.52 -15.21 6.43
C LEU A 456 1.73 -15.55 4.94
N ASP A 457 2.56 -14.76 4.26
CA ASP A 457 2.73 -14.81 2.81
C ASP A 457 3.76 -15.84 2.34
N PHE A 458 3.73 -17.01 2.96
CA PHE A 458 4.54 -18.16 2.56
C PHE A 458 3.86 -18.91 1.41
N ALA A 459 4.64 -19.41 0.44
CA ALA A 459 4.13 -20.10 -0.73
C ALA A 459 3.07 -21.20 -0.44
N PRO A 460 3.23 -22.07 0.58
CA PRO A 460 2.22 -23.08 0.90
C PRO A 460 0.86 -22.51 1.34
N LEU A 461 0.86 -21.32 1.96
CA LEU A 461 -0.35 -20.63 2.41
C LEU A 461 -0.97 -19.78 1.30
N LEU A 462 -0.15 -19.19 0.43
CA LEU A 462 -0.64 -18.50 -0.77
C LEU A 462 -1.35 -19.46 -1.73
N ALA A 463 -0.86 -20.69 -1.85
CA ALA A 463 -1.52 -21.75 -2.61
C ALA A 463 -2.84 -22.24 -1.95
N ARG A 464 -3.13 -21.82 -0.71
CA ARG A 464 -4.34 -22.22 0.04
C ARG A 464 -5.00 -20.98 0.69
N PRO A 465 -5.62 -20.08 -0.09
CA PRO A 465 -6.14 -18.80 0.40
C PRO A 465 -7.13 -18.93 1.57
N ALA A 466 -7.99 -19.96 1.55
CA ALA A 466 -8.95 -20.22 2.63
C ALA A 466 -8.24 -20.60 3.95
N LEU A 467 -7.21 -21.45 3.88
CA LEU A 467 -6.40 -21.81 5.05
C LEU A 467 -5.65 -20.59 5.59
N ARG A 468 -5.04 -19.78 4.71
CA ARG A 468 -4.38 -18.54 5.10
C ARG A 468 -5.35 -17.59 5.79
N THR A 469 -6.55 -17.41 5.24
CA THR A 469 -7.61 -16.59 5.82
C THR A 469 -8.00 -17.09 7.20
N GLY A 470 -8.26 -18.40 7.33
CA GLY A 470 -8.60 -19.03 8.61
C GLY A 470 -7.50 -18.87 9.67
N LEU A 471 -6.23 -18.98 9.27
CA LEU A 471 -5.10 -18.74 10.18
C LEU A 471 -4.99 -17.28 10.61
N VAL A 472 -5.02 -16.33 9.66
CA VAL A 472 -4.93 -14.89 9.97
C VAL A 472 -6.06 -14.46 10.90
N VAL A 473 -7.31 -14.83 10.57
CA VAL A 473 -8.48 -14.48 11.37
C VAL A 473 -8.44 -15.20 12.72
N GLY A 474 -8.18 -16.52 12.74
CA GLY A 474 -8.14 -17.30 13.97
C GLY A 474 -7.07 -16.83 14.96
N LEU A 475 -5.86 -16.52 14.47
CA LEU A 475 -4.79 -15.98 15.30
C LEU A 475 -5.09 -14.55 15.77
N SER A 476 -5.75 -13.74 14.94
CA SER A 476 -6.20 -12.40 15.34
C SER A 476 -7.28 -12.46 16.43
N LEU A 477 -8.25 -13.38 16.31
CA LEU A 477 -9.27 -13.62 17.35
C LEU A 477 -8.65 -14.13 18.65
N LEU A 478 -7.61 -14.96 18.56
CA LEU A 478 -6.83 -15.37 19.72
C LEU A 478 -6.14 -14.16 20.38
N GLY A 479 -5.59 -13.23 19.58
CA GLY A 479 -5.05 -11.95 20.04
C GLY A 479 -6.10 -11.08 20.73
N VAL A 480 -7.31 -10.98 20.16
CA VAL A 480 -8.46 -10.29 20.76
C VAL A 480 -8.80 -10.90 22.12
N ALA A 481 -8.92 -12.23 22.21
CA ALA A 481 -9.22 -12.92 23.45
C ALA A 481 -8.15 -12.67 24.53
N LEU A 482 -6.87 -12.73 24.14
CA LEU A 482 -5.76 -12.36 25.02
C LEU A 482 -5.90 -10.91 25.51
N CYS A 483 -6.16 -9.96 24.62
CA CYS A 483 -6.30 -8.55 24.98
C CYS A 483 -7.51 -8.26 25.88
N ILE A 484 -8.62 -8.98 25.72
CA ILE A 484 -9.78 -8.90 26.63
C ILE A 484 -9.34 -9.28 28.05
N THR A 485 -8.60 -10.39 28.22
CA THR A 485 -8.10 -10.77 29.55
C THR A 485 -7.16 -9.71 30.12
N SER A 486 -6.29 -9.12 29.29
CA SER A 486 -5.38 -8.04 29.68
C SER A 486 -6.14 -6.79 30.14
N CYS A 487 -7.20 -6.39 29.42
CA CYS A 487 -8.04 -5.25 29.80
C CYS A 487 -8.72 -5.46 31.16
N VAL A 488 -9.25 -6.66 31.42
CA VAL A 488 -9.88 -6.98 32.71
C VAL A 488 -8.86 -6.97 33.84
N VAL A 489 -7.65 -7.50 33.61
CA VAL A 489 -6.57 -7.47 34.60
C VAL A 489 -6.10 -6.03 34.85
N ALA A 490 -5.93 -5.22 33.80
CA ALA A 490 -5.55 -3.82 33.90
C ALA A 490 -6.59 -3.01 34.69
N TRP A 491 -7.88 -3.19 34.38
CA TRP A 491 -8.98 -2.58 35.13
C TRP A 491 -8.91 -2.90 36.63
N ARG A 492 -8.62 -4.16 36.99
CA ARG A 492 -8.48 -4.57 38.41
C ARG A 492 -7.26 -3.98 39.11
N VAL A 493 -6.22 -3.61 38.36
CA VAL A 493 -5.04 -2.93 38.89
C VAL A 493 -5.35 -1.46 39.18
N LEU A 494 -6.16 -0.81 38.33
CA LEU A 494 -6.50 0.61 38.43
C LEU A 494 -7.73 0.87 39.33
N ALA A 495 -8.67 -0.06 39.41
CA ALA A 495 -9.88 0.10 40.20
C ALA A 495 -9.56 0.08 41.71
N PRO A 496 -9.96 1.11 42.48
CA PRO A 496 -9.80 1.10 43.92
C PRO A 496 -10.48 -0.13 44.52
N ARG A 497 -9.77 -0.90 45.34
CA ARG A 497 -10.44 -1.90 46.18
C ARG A 497 -11.38 -1.13 47.10
N ARG A 498 -12.70 -1.23 46.88
CA ARG A 498 -13.67 -0.87 47.92
C ARG A 498 -13.25 -1.63 49.17
N ARG A 499 -12.70 -0.93 50.17
CA ARG A 499 -12.49 -1.49 51.50
C ARG A 499 -13.85 -2.01 51.91
N ARG A 500 -14.03 -3.33 51.99
CA ARG A 500 -15.15 -3.89 52.75
C ARG A 500 -15.02 -3.26 54.12
N ALA A 501 -15.96 -2.39 54.50
CA ALA A 501 -16.04 -1.87 55.85
C ALA A 501 -15.93 -3.08 56.78
N ALA A 502 -14.92 -3.05 57.66
CA ALA A 502 -14.79 -4.07 58.68
C ALA A 502 -16.12 -4.10 59.42
N ARG A 503 -16.81 -5.25 59.40
CA ARG A 503 -17.91 -5.50 60.32
C ARG A 503 -17.36 -5.22 61.72
N PRO A 504 -17.98 -4.36 62.54
CA PRO A 504 -17.52 -4.17 63.91
C PRO A 504 -17.60 -5.54 64.59
N VAL A 505 -16.47 -6.00 65.11
CA VAL A 505 -16.41 -7.13 66.01
C VAL A 505 -17.13 -6.66 67.27
N ALA A 506 -18.28 -7.27 67.57
CA ALA A 506 -18.96 -7.05 68.84
C ALA A 506 -18.01 -7.50 69.95
N SER A 507 -17.50 -6.55 70.73
CA SER A 507 -16.79 -6.78 71.97
C SER A 507 -17.80 -7.29 73.00
N ALA A 508 -17.79 -8.59 73.26
CA ALA A 508 -18.34 -9.12 74.50
C ALA A 508 -17.39 -8.73 75.64
N GLN A 509 -17.68 -7.61 76.30
CA GLN A 509 -17.09 -7.29 77.59
C GLN A 509 -17.68 -8.21 78.65
N SER A 510 -16.78 -8.97 79.28
CA SER A 510 -16.97 -9.65 80.55
C SER A 510 -17.37 -8.63 81.63
N ALA A 511 -18.50 -8.86 82.28
CA ALA A 511 -18.79 -8.26 83.58
C ALA A 511 -18.04 -9.03 84.66
N GLU A 512 -17.19 -8.33 85.40
CA GLU A 512 -16.60 -8.78 86.67
C GLU A 512 -17.69 -8.96 87.73
N GLY A 513 -17.46 -9.91 88.64
CA GLY A 513 -18.04 -9.85 89.98
C GLY A 513 -18.08 -11.17 90.74
N ALA A 514 -17.12 -11.33 91.66
CA ALA A 514 -17.23 -11.97 92.99
C ALA A 514 -16.36 -13.21 93.30
N TRP A 515 -15.23 -12.94 93.97
CA TRP A 515 -14.75 -13.50 95.24
C TRP A 515 -14.94 -15.00 95.59
N THR A 516 -13.79 -15.66 95.77
CA THR A 516 -13.37 -16.61 96.83
C THR A 516 -14.32 -17.73 97.31
N ALA A 517 -13.93 -18.98 97.07
CA ALA A 517 -13.40 -19.92 98.08
C ALA A 517 -12.69 -21.09 97.37
#